data_AF-A0A924ZQ07-F1
#
_entry.id   AF-A0A924ZQ07-F1
#
_cell.length_a   1.000
_cell.length_b   1.000
_cell.length_c   1.000
_cell.angle_alpha   90.00
_cell.angle_beta   90.00
_cell.angle_gamma   90.00
#
_symmetry.space_group_name_H-M   'P 1'
#
loop_
_entity.id
_entity.type
_entity.pdbx_description
1 polymer ?
#
loop_
_entity_poly.entity_id
_entity_poly.type
_entity_poly.pdbx_seq_one_letter_code
_entity_poly.pdbx_strand_id
1 'polypeptide(L)'
;MKTLSIKQPWASLIAHNIKNIENRTWKTKFRGRIFIHASAKSAGRLAELINSNQLDAITKKSNFRFLDTSLIKSAIIGEVEIIDCVLNHESIWAENEKDLTKKPIYNWVLANAVLYDKPILNVKGKLSFWEFNQVESCYVCNNTEEVHVCQKCDNFYCQDHASKYNQFTQIDYDCCENCSKS
;
A
#
# COMPACT_ATOMS: atom_id res chain seq x y z
N MET A 1 0.68 3.28 -10.76
CA MET A 1 1.81 3.76 -9.94
C MET A 1 2.59 2.57 -9.41
N LYS A 2 3.91 2.71 -9.30
CA LYS A 2 4.76 1.66 -8.73
C LYS A 2 4.31 1.32 -7.33
N THR A 3 4.31 0.03 -7.03
CA THR A 3 3.89 -0.52 -5.75
C THR A 3 4.94 -1.50 -5.26
N LEU A 4 5.15 -1.51 -3.95
CA LEU A 4 6.01 -2.48 -3.29
C LEU A 4 5.21 -3.24 -2.24
N SER A 5 5.19 -4.57 -2.38
CA SER A 5 4.64 -5.46 -1.36
C SER A 5 5.67 -5.66 -0.25
N ILE A 6 5.26 -5.32 0.97
CA ILE A 6 6.09 -5.36 2.18
C ILE A 6 5.36 -6.20 3.23
N LYS A 7 6.09 -7.07 3.93
CA LYS A 7 5.49 -7.90 4.99
C LYS A 7 5.12 -7.03 6.19
N GLN A 8 4.03 -7.38 6.86
CA GLN A 8 3.76 -6.85 8.19
C GLN A 8 4.80 -7.38 9.20
N PRO A 9 5.20 -6.59 10.21
CA PRO A 9 4.69 -5.26 10.57
C PRO A 9 5.37 -4.09 9.82
N TRP A 10 6.36 -4.36 8.97
CA TRP A 10 7.19 -3.32 8.34
C TRP A 10 6.40 -2.37 7.43
N ALA A 11 5.41 -2.88 6.70
CA ALA A 11 4.52 -2.06 5.88
C ALA A 11 3.84 -0.96 6.71
N SER A 12 3.28 -1.34 7.87
CA SER A 12 2.63 -0.40 8.79
C SER A 12 3.62 0.63 9.33
N LEU A 13 4.81 0.22 9.74
CA LEU A 13 5.83 1.13 10.27
C LEU A 13 6.30 2.15 9.23
N ILE A 14 6.40 1.75 7.96
CA ILE A 14 6.73 2.66 6.86
C ILE A 14 5.58 3.65 6.63
N ALA A 15 4.35 3.16 6.48
CA ALA A 15 3.19 4.02 6.20
C ALA A 15 2.92 5.05 7.33
N HIS A 16 3.21 4.70 8.59
CA HIS A 16 3.12 5.63 9.74
C HIS A 16 4.29 6.61 9.87
N ASN A 17 5.23 6.60 8.91
CA ASN A 17 6.45 7.38 8.93
C ASN A 17 7.30 7.12 10.20
N ILE A 18 7.44 5.84 10.58
CA ILE A 18 8.24 5.40 11.74
C ILE A 18 9.52 4.73 11.24
N LYS A 19 9.41 3.81 10.27
CA LYS A 19 10.54 3.14 9.61
C LYS A 19 10.87 3.88 8.31
N ASN A 20 12.04 4.51 8.27
CA ASN A 20 12.51 5.32 7.14
C ASN A 20 13.42 4.57 6.15
N ILE A 21 13.64 3.26 6.35
CA ILE A 21 14.47 2.43 5.48
C ILE A 21 13.71 1.18 5.06
N GLU A 22 13.73 0.86 3.78
CA GLU A 22 13.39 -0.48 3.27
C GLU A 22 14.67 -1.24 2.91
N ASN A 23 14.86 -2.45 3.46
CA ASN A 23 16.06 -3.26 3.27
C ASN A 23 15.83 -4.29 2.15
N ARG A 24 16.70 -4.30 1.13
CA ARG A 24 16.59 -5.24 -0.02
C ARG A 24 17.94 -5.77 -0.44
N THR A 25 17.99 -7.02 -0.89
CA THR A 25 19.20 -7.64 -1.46
C THR A 25 19.50 -7.20 -2.90
N TRP A 26 18.79 -6.17 -3.40
CA TRP A 26 18.94 -5.64 -4.74
C TRP A 26 18.82 -4.11 -4.76
N LYS A 27 19.59 -3.50 -5.67
CA LYS A 27 19.68 -2.05 -5.84
C LYS A 27 18.56 -1.52 -6.73
N THR A 28 18.04 -0.33 -6.41
CA THR A 28 17.14 0.41 -7.31
C THR A 28 17.72 1.77 -7.72
N LYS A 29 17.58 2.11 -9.01
CA LYS A 29 17.81 3.46 -9.53
C LYS A 29 16.55 4.33 -9.49
N PHE A 30 15.38 3.73 -9.21
CA PHE A 30 14.12 4.46 -9.15
C PHE A 30 14.13 5.43 -7.97
N ARG A 31 13.63 6.64 -8.22
CA ARG A 31 13.34 7.67 -7.22
C ARG A 31 11.94 8.22 -7.48
N GLY A 32 11.21 8.48 -6.41
CA GLY A 32 9.82 8.95 -6.49
C GLY A 32 8.85 8.10 -5.70
N ARG A 33 7.57 8.41 -5.87
CA ARG A 33 6.47 7.90 -5.06
C ARG A 33 6.08 6.47 -5.45
N ILE A 34 5.81 5.65 -4.43
CA ILE A 34 5.31 4.29 -4.56
C ILE A 34 4.16 4.05 -3.59
N PHE A 35 3.24 3.15 -3.95
CA PHE A 35 2.30 2.59 -2.99
C PHE A 35 2.98 1.57 -2.07
N ILE A 36 2.56 1.57 -0.81
CA ILE A 36 2.90 0.56 0.19
C ILE A 36 1.77 -0.46 0.27
N HIS A 37 2.06 -1.65 -0.22
CA HIS A 37 1.16 -2.80 -0.13
C HIS A 37 1.53 -3.68 1.06
N ALA A 38 0.58 -3.91 1.96
CA ALA A 38 0.70 -4.86 3.06
C ALA A 38 0.54 -6.30 2.52
N SER A 39 1.62 -7.08 2.57
CA SER A 39 1.63 -8.45 2.07
C SER A 39 0.67 -9.37 2.83
N ALA A 40 0.15 -10.39 2.14
CA ALA A 40 -0.61 -11.48 2.76
C ALA A 40 0.22 -12.24 3.81
N LYS A 41 1.54 -12.38 3.59
CA LYS A 41 2.44 -13.05 4.52
C LYS A 41 3.01 -12.04 5.52
N SER A 42 3.03 -12.42 6.80
CA SER A 42 3.69 -11.66 7.87
C SER A 42 5.16 -12.05 8.00
N ALA A 43 5.98 -11.14 8.49
CA ALA A 43 7.35 -11.40 8.94
C ALA A 43 7.40 -12.03 10.34
N GLY A 44 6.33 -11.91 11.13
CA GLY A 44 6.28 -12.39 12.51
C GLY A 44 5.59 -11.40 13.45
N ARG A 45 5.73 -11.62 14.76
CA ARG A 45 5.25 -10.68 15.79
C ARG A 45 6.27 -9.55 15.96
N LEU A 46 5.80 -8.30 16.05
CA LEU A 46 6.68 -7.14 16.14
C LEU A 46 7.71 -7.26 17.28
N ALA A 47 7.28 -7.70 18.47
CA ALA A 47 8.13 -7.84 19.65
C ALA A 47 9.30 -8.83 19.46
N GLU A 48 9.21 -9.76 18.52
CA GLU A 48 10.26 -10.75 18.21
C GLU A 48 11.21 -10.25 17.12
N LEU A 49 10.87 -9.15 16.42
CA LEU A 49 11.55 -8.67 15.21
C LEU A 49 12.38 -7.40 15.42
N ILE A 50 12.18 -6.69 16.52
CA ILE A 50 12.80 -5.38 16.78
C ILE A 50 13.72 -5.40 18.00
N ASN A 51 14.70 -4.50 18.00
CA ASN A 51 15.55 -4.24 19.16
C ASN A 51 14.97 -3.12 20.05
N SER A 52 15.63 -2.85 21.19
CA SER A 52 15.21 -1.83 22.17
C SER A 52 15.14 -0.42 21.59
N ASN A 53 16.11 -0.02 20.74
CA ASN A 53 16.13 1.32 20.13
C ASN A 53 14.97 1.50 19.15
N GLN A 54 14.65 0.46 18.38
CA GLN A 54 13.51 0.46 17.46
C GLN A 54 12.18 0.47 18.23
N LEU A 55 12.09 -0.25 19.35
CA LEU A 55 10.92 -0.21 20.23
C LEU A 55 10.71 1.21 20.80
N ASP A 56 11.78 1.85 21.29
CA ASP A 56 11.72 3.23 21.78
C ASP A 56 11.28 4.23 20.69
N ALA A 57 11.77 4.08 19.46
CA ALA A 57 11.33 4.89 18.33
C ALA A 57 9.83 4.70 18.01
N ILE A 58 9.31 3.48 18.18
CA ILE A 58 7.89 3.18 17.99
C ILE A 58 7.03 3.80 19.10
N THR A 59 7.41 3.62 20.38
CA THR A 59 6.62 4.06 21.53
C THR A 59 6.55 5.57 21.68
N LYS A 60 7.59 6.30 21.22
CA LYS A 60 7.61 7.76 21.19
C LYS A 60 6.57 8.36 20.23
N LYS A 61 6.08 7.61 19.24
CA LYS A 61 4.98 8.05 18.38
C LYS A 61 3.65 7.86 19.12
N SER A 62 3.20 8.91 19.80
CA SER A 62 1.98 8.96 20.63
C SER A 62 0.70 8.48 19.95
N ASN A 63 0.65 8.47 18.62
CA ASN A 63 -0.50 8.04 17.82
C ASN A 63 -0.28 6.70 17.09
N PHE A 64 0.78 5.96 17.39
CA PHE A 64 0.98 4.64 16.78
C PHE A 64 0.03 3.62 17.38
N ARG A 65 -1.16 3.52 16.80
CA ARG A 65 -2.09 2.43 17.07
C ARG A 65 -1.68 1.22 16.25
N PHE A 66 -0.69 0.47 16.74
CA PHE A 66 -0.17 -0.73 16.10
C PHE A 66 -1.27 -1.70 15.62
N LEU A 67 -2.37 -1.80 16.37
CA LEU A 67 -3.51 -2.65 16.05
C LEU A 67 -4.30 -2.21 14.80
N ASP A 68 -4.31 -0.90 14.47
CA ASP A 68 -5.19 -0.35 13.44
C ASP A 68 -4.79 -0.80 12.03
N THR A 69 -3.50 -1.07 11.77
CA THR A 69 -3.02 -1.50 10.43
C THR A 69 -2.25 -2.80 10.41
N SER A 70 -1.75 -3.32 11.54
CA SER A 70 -0.95 -4.57 11.54
C SER A 70 -1.75 -5.81 11.15
N LEU A 71 -3.07 -5.77 11.34
CA LEU A 71 -4.00 -6.82 10.90
C LEU A 71 -4.35 -6.71 9.41
N ILE A 72 -4.18 -5.53 8.82
CA ILE A 72 -4.50 -5.27 7.42
C ILE A 72 -3.45 -5.93 6.53
N LYS A 73 -3.91 -6.80 5.64
CA LYS A 73 -3.11 -7.60 4.71
C LYS A 73 -3.79 -7.62 3.35
N SER A 74 -3.03 -7.88 2.30
CA SER A 74 -3.51 -7.89 0.92
C SER A 74 -4.20 -6.57 0.56
N ALA A 75 -3.59 -5.44 0.96
CA ALA A 75 -4.17 -4.11 0.75
C ALA A 75 -3.07 -3.07 0.54
N ILE A 76 -3.37 -2.02 -0.21
CA ILE A 76 -2.53 -0.81 -0.24
C ILE A 76 -2.96 0.06 0.93
N ILE A 77 -2.04 0.36 1.83
CA ILE A 77 -2.32 1.05 3.10
C ILE A 77 -1.84 2.50 3.11
N GLY A 78 -1.10 2.90 2.07
CA GLY A 78 -0.51 4.22 1.99
C GLY A 78 0.52 4.29 0.88
N GLU A 79 1.34 5.32 0.95
CA GLU A 79 2.38 5.60 -0.04
C GLU A 79 3.61 6.25 0.62
N VAL A 80 4.75 6.17 -0.06
CA VAL A 80 6.00 6.76 0.40
C VAL A 80 6.87 7.13 -0.80
N GLU A 81 7.81 8.03 -0.61
CA GLU A 81 8.79 8.39 -1.62
C GLU A 81 10.12 7.69 -1.36
N ILE A 82 10.69 7.06 -2.39
CA ILE A 82 12.07 6.59 -2.37
C ILE A 82 12.96 7.74 -2.83
N ILE A 83 13.74 8.29 -1.89
CA ILE A 83 14.62 9.43 -2.15
C ILE A 83 16.07 9.02 -2.35
N ASP A 84 16.49 7.88 -1.81
CA ASP A 84 17.82 7.33 -2.05
C ASP A 84 17.91 5.79 -1.93
N CYS A 85 19.05 5.21 -2.31
CA CYS A 85 19.36 3.79 -2.21
C CYS A 85 20.87 3.63 -2.01
N VAL A 86 21.28 3.41 -0.76
CA VAL A 86 22.68 3.36 -0.31
C VAL A 86 23.00 2.02 0.38
N LEU A 87 24.26 1.85 0.76
CA LEU A 87 24.72 0.78 1.64
C LEU A 87 25.12 1.41 2.97
N ASN A 88 24.98 0.67 4.08
CA ASN A 88 25.46 1.07 5.40
C ASN A 88 24.86 2.38 5.91
N HIS A 89 23.56 2.61 5.68
CA HIS A 89 22.90 3.80 6.22
C HIS A 89 22.90 3.78 7.76
N GLU A 90 23.07 4.95 8.39
CA GLU A 90 23.17 5.10 9.85
C GLU A 90 21.83 4.94 10.61
N SER A 91 20.72 4.68 9.90
CA SER A 91 19.41 4.61 10.53
C SER A 91 19.33 3.36 11.40
N ILE A 92 18.66 3.44 12.55
CA ILE A 92 18.36 2.27 13.39
C ILE A 92 17.54 1.20 12.67
N TRP A 93 16.94 1.55 11.52
CA TRP A 93 16.14 0.67 10.68
C TRP A 93 16.93 0.01 9.54
N ALA A 94 18.20 0.40 9.35
CA ALA A 94 19.06 -0.14 8.31
C ALA A 94 19.66 -1.49 8.74
N GLU A 95 19.59 -2.46 7.82
CA GLU A 95 20.30 -3.73 7.95
C GLU A 95 21.53 -3.69 7.04
N ASN A 96 22.64 -4.22 7.54
CA ASN A 96 23.92 -4.22 6.84
C ASN A 96 24.48 -5.64 6.84
N GLU A 97 24.91 -6.12 5.67
CA GLU A 97 25.65 -7.37 5.56
C GLU A 97 27.14 -7.07 5.77
N LYS A 98 27.72 -7.70 6.80
CA LYS A 98 29.13 -7.52 7.16
C LYS A 98 30.03 -8.52 6.44
N ASP A 99 29.46 -9.65 6.04
CA ASP A 99 30.16 -10.68 5.29
C ASP A 99 30.23 -10.29 3.81
N LEU A 100 31.41 -9.86 3.36
CA LEU A 100 31.66 -9.42 1.98
C LEU A 100 31.47 -10.53 0.94
N THR A 101 31.35 -11.79 1.35
CA THR A 101 31.04 -12.92 0.45
C THR A 101 29.55 -13.03 0.13
N LYS A 102 28.68 -12.40 0.93
CA LYS A 102 27.23 -12.40 0.75
C LYS A 102 26.76 -11.19 -0.05
N LYS A 103 25.53 -11.29 -0.57
CA LYS A 103 24.91 -10.16 -1.27
C LYS A 103 24.73 -8.99 -0.29
N PRO A 104 25.12 -7.77 -0.68
CA PRO A 104 24.91 -6.61 0.18
C PRO A 104 23.42 -6.33 0.37
N ILE A 105 23.09 -5.73 1.51
CA ILE A 105 21.75 -5.22 1.80
C ILE A 105 21.73 -3.73 1.44
N TYR A 106 20.95 -3.39 0.43
CA TYR A 106 20.68 -2.01 0.05
C TYR A 106 19.61 -1.42 0.95
N ASN A 107 19.90 -0.24 1.49
CA ASN A 107 19.00 0.54 2.31
C ASN A 107 18.33 1.59 1.41
N TRP A 108 17.07 1.37 1.10
CA TRP A 108 16.27 2.34 0.34
C TRP A 108 15.75 3.38 1.33
N VAL A 109 16.13 4.64 1.11
CA VAL A 109 15.79 5.76 1.98
C VAL A 109 14.41 6.28 1.62
N LEU A 110 13.54 6.31 2.61
CA LEU A 110 12.13 6.62 2.48
C LEU A 110 11.81 7.95 3.13
N ALA A 111 10.99 8.76 2.46
CA ALA A 111 10.50 10.04 2.96
C ALA A 111 9.03 10.28 2.57
N ASN A 112 8.42 11.29 3.18
CA ASN A 112 7.08 11.78 2.80
C ASN A 112 6.01 10.68 2.78
N ALA A 113 6.05 9.78 3.77
CA ALA A 113 5.07 8.72 3.93
C ALA A 113 3.68 9.28 4.27
N VAL A 114 2.67 8.74 3.60
CA VAL A 114 1.26 9.07 3.82
C VAL A 114 0.53 7.77 4.13
N LEU A 115 -0.06 7.69 5.32
CA LEU A 115 -1.00 6.64 5.69
C LEU A 115 -2.38 7.00 5.15
N TYR A 116 -3.10 6.02 4.59
CA TYR A 116 -4.47 6.24 4.15
C TYR A 116 -5.46 5.98 5.27
N ASP A 117 -6.41 6.89 5.45
CA ASP A 117 -7.56 6.69 6.33
C ASP A 117 -8.41 5.48 5.89
N LYS A 118 -8.49 5.26 4.57
CA LYS A 118 -9.17 4.12 3.94
C LYS A 118 -8.19 3.36 3.04
N PRO A 119 -7.69 2.19 3.48
CA PRO A 119 -6.86 1.33 2.64
C PRO A 119 -7.60 0.82 1.40
N ILE A 120 -6.87 0.58 0.32
CA ILE A 120 -7.39 -0.10 -0.87
C ILE A 120 -7.32 -1.61 -0.62
N LEU A 121 -8.47 -2.22 -0.32
CA LEU A 121 -8.58 -3.61 0.07
C LEU A 121 -8.52 -4.58 -1.12
N ASN A 122 -8.31 -5.87 -0.83
CA ASN A 122 -8.35 -6.97 -1.78
C ASN A 122 -7.34 -6.88 -2.93
N VAL A 123 -6.22 -6.21 -2.70
CA VAL A 123 -5.13 -6.08 -3.68
C VAL A 123 -4.15 -7.24 -3.52
N LYS A 124 -4.00 -8.05 -4.57
CA LYS A 124 -3.02 -9.15 -4.58
C LYS A 124 -1.60 -8.62 -4.79
N GLY A 125 -0.73 -8.87 -3.81
CA GLY A 125 0.67 -8.46 -3.89
C GLY A 125 1.48 -9.26 -4.93
N LYS A 126 2.57 -8.66 -5.41
CA LYS A 126 3.51 -9.27 -6.37
C LYS A 126 4.95 -9.08 -5.90
N LEU A 127 5.86 -9.90 -6.43
CA LEU A 127 7.30 -9.74 -6.19
C LEU A 127 7.85 -8.55 -6.99
N SER A 128 9.00 -8.03 -6.53
CA SER A 128 9.67 -6.86 -7.12
C SER A 128 8.77 -5.62 -7.14
N PHE A 129 9.19 -4.57 -7.85
CA PHE A 129 8.24 -3.50 -8.20
C PHE A 129 7.20 -4.03 -9.16
N TRP A 130 5.97 -3.58 -8.95
CA TRP A 130 4.86 -3.86 -9.86
C TRP A 130 4.00 -2.62 -10.01
N GLU A 131 3.30 -2.52 -11.14
CA GLU A 131 2.37 -1.41 -11.36
C GLU A 131 1.01 -1.79 -10.79
N PHE A 132 0.51 -0.97 -9.87
CA PHE A 132 -0.90 -0.97 -9.51
C PHE A 132 -1.57 0.11 -10.35
N ASN A 133 -2.44 -0.34 -11.24
CA ASN A 133 -3.47 0.50 -11.82
C ASN A 133 -4.65 0.38 -10.87
N GLN A 134 -5.23 1.52 -10.47
CA GLN A 134 -6.35 1.56 -9.54
C GLN A 134 -7.37 0.52 -9.99
N VAL A 135 -7.62 -0.47 -9.13
CA VAL A 135 -8.59 -1.52 -9.48
C VAL A 135 -9.92 -0.81 -9.50
N GLU A 136 -10.45 -0.67 -10.70
CA GLU A 136 -11.82 -0.26 -10.96
C GLU A 136 -12.68 -1.22 -10.14
N SER A 137 -13.26 -0.74 -9.04
CA SER A 137 -14.09 -1.53 -8.14
C SER A 137 -15.41 -0.83 -7.97
N CYS A 138 -16.47 -1.63 -7.92
CA CYS A 138 -17.81 -1.10 -7.76
C CYS A 138 -17.88 -0.22 -6.52
N TYR A 139 -18.28 1.04 -6.70
CA TYR A 139 -18.47 2.02 -5.65
C TYR A 139 -19.39 1.52 -4.52
N VAL A 140 -20.32 0.60 -4.84
CA VAL A 140 -21.32 0.09 -3.90
C VAL A 140 -20.83 -1.14 -3.13
N CYS A 141 -20.23 -2.13 -3.81
CA CYS A 141 -19.91 -3.43 -3.22
C CYS A 141 -18.44 -3.83 -3.29
N ASN A 142 -17.56 -2.98 -3.83
CA ASN A 142 -16.16 -3.26 -4.13
C ASN A 142 -15.91 -4.47 -5.05
N ASN A 143 -16.92 -4.96 -5.77
CA ASN A 143 -16.72 -5.98 -6.79
C ASN A 143 -15.80 -5.44 -7.88
N THR A 144 -14.78 -6.21 -8.25
CA THR A 144 -13.74 -5.84 -9.22
C THR A 144 -13.93 -6.52 -10.57
N GLU A 145 -14.92 -7.40 -10.69
CA GLU A 145 -15.27 -8.10 -11.93
C GLU A 145 -16.33 -7.29 -12.70
N GLU A 146 -16.12 -7.15 -14.01
CA GLU A 146 -17.07 -6.54 -14.96
C GLU A 146 -17.63 -5.20 -14.48
N VAL A 147 -16.72 -4.26 -14.21
CA VAL A 147 -17.03 -2.90 -13.76
C VAL A 147 -17.14 -1.93 -14.93
N HIS A 148 -18.09 -1.00 -14.82
CA HIS A 148 -18.39 0.05 -15.80
C HIS A 148 -18.19 1.43 -15.18
N VAL A 149 -17.69 2.39 -15.96
CA VAL A 149 -17.55 3.80 -15.56
C VAL A 149 -18.86 4.55 -15.79
N CYS A 150 -19.37 5.23 -14.76
CA CYS A 150 -20.40 6.26 -14.93
C CYS A 150 -19.77 7.51 -15.57
N GLN A 151 -20.31 7.97 -16.71
CA GLN A 151 -19.80 9.17 -17.41
C GLN A 151 -20.14 10.53 -16.74
N LYS A 152 -20.97 10.56 -15.68
CA LYS A 152 -21.35 11.78 -14.94
C LYS A 152 -20.53 12.01 -13.67
N CYS A 153 -20.05 10.96 -13.02
CA CYS A 153 -19.31 11.04 -11.75
C CYS A 153 -18.00 10.23 -11.73
N ASP A 154 -17.62 9.62 -12.85
CA ASP A 154 -16.39 8.86 -13.05
C ASP A 154 -16.19 7.68 -12.06
N ASN A 155 -17.23 7.27 -11.35
CA ASN A 155 -17.20 6.12 -10.45
C ASN A 155 -17.46 4.81 -11.20
N PHE A 156 -16.85 3.73 -10.70
CA PHE A 156 -16.98 2.39 -11.24
C PHE A 156 -18.14 1.62 -10.59
N TYR A 157 -18.89 0.81 -11.36
CA TYR A 157 -20.01 0.00 -10.87
C TYR A 157 -19.98 -1.39 -11.53
N CYS A 158 -20.09 -2.47 -10.74
CA CYS A 158 -20.17 -3.83 -11.31
C CYS A 158 -21.52 -4.04 -12.00
N GLN A 159 -21.62 -5.09 -12.83
CA GLN A 159 -22.84 -5.40 -13.56
C GLN A 159 -24.11 -5.41 -12.69
N ASP A 160 -24.11 -5.98 -11.48
CA ASP A 160 -25.30 -5.95 -10.60
C ASP A 160 -25.73 -4.55 -10.14
N HIS A 161 -24.78 -3.64 -9.93
CA HIS A 161 -25.05 -2.27 -9.50
C HIS A 161 -25.18 -1.28 -10.67
N ALA A 162 -24.74 -1.69 -11.86
CA ALA A 162 -24.98 -0.99 -13.12
C ALA A 162 -26.32 -1.40 -13.78
N SER A 163 -26.70 -2.67 -13.68
CA SER A 163 -27.82 -3.30 -14.42
C SER A 163 -29.22 -2.92 -13.94
N LYS A 164 -29.35 -2.39 -12.71
CA LYS A 164 -30.65 -1.92 -12.20
C LYS A 164 -31.31 -0.83 -13.06
N TYR A 165 -30.59 -0.19 -13.98
CA TYR A 165 -31.07 0.96 -14.74
C TYR A 165 -31.16 0.72 -16.25
N ASN A 166 -30.84 -0.49 -16.74
CA ASN A 166 -30.59 -0.68 -18.17
C ASN A 166 -31.61 -1.55 -18.91
N GLN A 167 -32.89 -1.57 -18.51
CA GLN A 167 -33.83 -2.51 -19.14
C GLN A 167 -34.87 -1.98 -20.13
N PHE A 168 -35.33 -0.71 -20.16
CA PHE A 168 -36.51 -0.44 -21.03
C PHE A 168 -36.73 0.92 -21.73
N THR A 169 -35.80 1.88 -21.83
CA THR A 169 -36.10 3.11 -22.63
C THR A 169 -34.91 3.74 -23.35
N GLN A 170 -35.06 3.97 -24.64
CA GLN A 170 -34.13 4.62 -25.58
C GLN A 170 -33.96 6.14 -25.37
N ILE A 171 -34.08 6.66 -24.14
CA ILE A 171 -33.89 8.09 -23.86
C ILE A 171 -33.17 8.24 -22.52
N ASP A 172 -32.00 8.89 -22.60
CA ASP A 172 -31.11 9.38 -21.56
C ASP A 172 -30.31 8.39 -20.69
N TYR A 173 -28.99 8.62 -20.76
CA TYR A 173 -27.92 7.90 -20.10
C TYR A 173 -27.95 8.08 -18.57
N ASP A 174 -28.70 7.24 -17.87
CA ASP A 174 -28.68 7.16 -16.40
C ASP A 174 -27.41 6.46 -15.91
N CYS A 175 -26.43 7.26 -15.51
CA CYS A 175 -25.06 6.78 -15.31
C CYS A 175 -24.85 5.89 -14.06
N CYS A 176 -25.63 6.06 -12.97
CA CYS A 176 -25.61 5.24 -11.75
C CYS A 176 -26.68 5.67 -10.72
N GLU A 177 -27.01 4.80 -9.76
CA GLU A 177 -28.00 5.07 -8.67
C GLU A 177 -27.71 6.33 -7.85
N ASN A 178 -26.45 6.69 -7.66
CA ASN A 178 -26.09 7.90 -6.89
C ASN A 178 -26.34 9.18 -7.69
N CYS A 179 -26.17 9.13 -9.00
CA CYS A 179 -26.32 10.27 -9.89
C CYS A 179 -27.77 10.54 -10.30
N SER A 180 -28.67 9.58 -10.08
CA SER A 180 -30.12 9.72 -10.30
C SER A 180 -30.88 10.21 -9.07
N LYS A 181 -30.28 10.15 -7.87
CA LYS A 181 -30.82 10.71 -6.62
C LYS A 181 -30.38 12.17 -6.37
N SER A 182 -29.55 12.75 -7.23
CA SER A 182 -29.04 14.13 -7.16
C SER A 182 -29.60 14.98 -8.29
#